data_AF-A0AAV1E6Z5-F1
#
_entry.id   AF-A0AAV1E6Z5-F1
#
_cell.length_a   1.000
_cell.length_b   1.000
_cell.length_c   1.000
_cell.angle_alpha   90.00
_cell.angle_beta   90.00
_cell.angle_gamma   90.00
#
_symmetry.space_group_name_H-M   'P 1'
#
loop_
_entity.id
_entity.type
_entity.pdbx_description
1 polymer ?
#
loop_
_entity_poly.entity_id
_entity_poly.type
_entity_poly.pdbx_seq_one_letter_code
_entity_poly.pdbx_strand_id
1 'polypeptide(L)'
;MKDIAHFIMGVFGNAFALFLFLAPLITFRRIVKKRSTEQFSGVPYVMTLLNCLLSAWYGMPFVSPHNLLVSTINGTGAAIESIYVIIFLIFAPRKEKAKIFGLFVLVLSVFAAVVFISLFALHGQSRKLFCGLAATIFSIVMYASPLTIIRLVIKTKSVEFMPFFLSLFVFLCGTSWFIFGLLGKDPFVAIPNGFGCGLGTVQLILYAIYRNNKGESKKEASDQSVELKDHLKNGKAQQFGEKEVGQV
;
A
#
# COMPACT_ATOMS: atom_id res chain seq x y z
N MET A 1 -13.76 30.33 8.61
CA MET A 1 -14.30 28.97 8.33
C MET A 1 -13.38 28.14 7.44
N LYS A 2 -12.91 28.64 6.29
CA LYS A 2 -12.01 27.86 5.39
C LYS A 2 -10.69 27.45 6.05
N ASP A 3 -10.06 28.33 6.82
CA ASP A 3 -8.78 28.01 7.50
C ASP A 3 -8.95 26.96 8.60
N ILE A 4 -10.09 27.01 9.31
CA ILE A 4 -10.46 26.00 10.32
C ILE A 4 -10.66 24.64 9.65
N ALA A 5 -11.41 24.60 8.54
CA ALA A 5 -11.61 23.37 7.77
C ALA A 5 -10.28 22.81 7.21
N HIS A 6 -9.40 23.68 6.71
CA HIS A 6 -8.07 23.31 6.25
C HIS A 6 -7.24 22.67 7.37
N PHE A 7 -7.21 23.28 8.56
CA PHE A 7 -6.53 22.72 9.72
C PHE A 7 -7.11 21.36 10.15
N ILE A 8 -8.44 21.25 10.28
CA ILE A 8 -9.13 20.01 10.68
C ILE A 8 -8.83 18.87 9.70
N MET A 9 -8.90 19.13 8.39
CA MET A 9 -8.59 18.12 7.37
C MET A 9 -7.12 17.68 7.44
N GLY A 10 -6.20 18.60 7.76
CA GLY A 10 -4.80 18.25 7.97
C GLY A 10 -4.60 17.38 9.23
N VAL A 11 -5.34 17.64 10.32
CA VAL A 11 -5.31 16.83 11.54
C VAL A 11 -5.83 15.41 11.28
N PHE A 12 -6.98 15.28 10.60
CA PHE A 12 -7.49 13.96 10.21
C PHE A 12 -6.55 13.24 9.26
N GLY A 13 -6.00 13.94 8.26
CA GLY A 13 -4.99 13.40 7.36
C GLY A 13 -3.76 12.87 8.11
N ASN A 14 -3.27 13.60 9.13
CA ASN A 14 -2.19 13.14 10.00
C ASN A 14 -2.56 11.86 10.76
N ALA A 15 -3.74 11.83 11.40
CA ALA A 15 -4.18 10.69 12.19
C ALA A 15 -4.34 9.41 11.35
N PHE A 16 -4.99 9.51 10.18
CA PHE A 16 -5.19 8.37 9.29
C PHE A 16 -3.88 7.88 8.65
N ALA A 17 -3.00 8.80 8.23
CA ALA A 17 -1.69 8.43 7.72
C ALA A 17 -0.82 7.75 8.78
N LEU A 18 -0.87 8.19 10.04
CA LEU A 18 -0.14 7.53 11.12
C LEU A 18 -0.61 6.09 11.31
N PHE A 19 -1.92 5.83 11.24
CA PHE A 19 -2.44 4.47 11.26
C PHE A 19 -1.89 3.63 10.10
N LEU A 20 -1.83 4.19 8.89
CA LEU A 20 -1.27 3.51 7.71
C LEU A 20 0.23 3.21 7.87
N PHE A 21 1.03 4.13 8.41
CA PHE A 21 2.45 3.90 8.70
C PHE A 21 2.68 2.85 9.80
N LEU A 22 1.75 2.71 10.73
CA LEU A 22 1.81 1.70 11.78
C LEU A 22 1.28 0.33 11.34
N ALA A 23 0.59 0.23 10.21
CA ALA A 23 0.03 -1.04 9.73
C ALA A 23 1.09 -2.15 9.55
N PRO A 24 2.31 -1.88 9.02
CA PRO A 24 3.36 -2.89 8.90
C PRO A 24 3.98 -3.35 10.23
N LEU A 25 3.65 -2.73 11.37
CA LEU A 25 4.24 -3.08 12.66
C LEU A 25 4.07 -4.56 13.02
N ILE A 26 2.92 -5.14 12.66
CA ILE A 26 2.65 -6.57 12.88
C ILE A 26 3.62 -7.44 12.06
N THR A 27 3.87 -7.06 10.81
CA THR A 27 4.84 -7.72 9.93
C THR A 27 6.26 -7.61 10.48
N PHE A 28 6.69 -6.42 10.92
CA PHE A 28 8.02 -6.23 11.47
C PHE A 28 8.23 -6.93 12.83
N ARG A 29 7.21 -6.98 13.68
CA ARG A 29 7.25 -7.80 14.90
C ARG A 29 7.49 -9.28 14.57
N ARG A 30 6.86 -9.80 13.51
CA ARG A 30 7.09 -11.17 13.02
C ARG A 30 8.53 -11.36 12.52
N ILE A 31 9.06 -10.42 11.73
CA ILE A 31 10.45 -10.45 11.23
C ILE A 31 11.44 -10.51 12.39
N VAL A 32 11.28 -9.64 13.40
CA VAL A 32 12.17 -9.61 14.57
C VAL A 32 12.11 -10.92 15.35
N LYS A 33 10.89 -11.43 15.60
CA LYS A 33 10.68 -12.70 16.33
C LYS A 33 11.27 -13.90 15.58
N LYS A 34 11.16 -13.93 14.25
CA LYS A 34 11.66 -15.02 13.40
C LYS A 34 13.12 -14.84 12.97
N ARG A 35 13.73 -13.69 13.27
CA ARG A 35 15.09 -13.33 12.85
C ARG A 35 15.32 -13.48 11.34
N SER A 36 14.27 -13.33 10.55
CA SER A 36 14.26 -13.54 9.10
C SER A 36 13.19 -12.68 8.45
N THR A 37 13.49 -12.12 7.27
CA THR A 37 12.51 -11.38 6.46
C THR A 37 11.53 -12.29 5.73
N GLU A 38 11.67 -13.62 5.85
CA GLU A 38 10.84 -14.60 5.17
C GLU A 38 10.73 -14.28 3.66
N GLN A 39 9.50 -14.13 3.14
CA GLN A 39 9.22 -13.75 1.74
C GLN A 39 8.79 -12.27 1.61
N PHE A 40 8.90 -11.48 2.69
CA PHE A 40 8.56 -10.07 2.62
C PHE A 40 9.60 -9.31 1.80
N SER A 41 9.15 -8.31 1.03
CA SER A 41 10.03 -7.43 0.27
C SER A 41 10.32 -6.14 1.05
N GLY A 42 11.58 -5.69 1.04
CA GLY A 42 12.00 -4.44 1.66
C GLY A 42 11.76 -3.20 0.79
N VAL A 43 11.51 -3.39 -0.50
CA VAL A 43 11.39 -2.31 -1.50
C VAL A 43 10.28 -1.30 -1.15
N PRO A 44 9.06 -1.72 -0.73
CA PRO A 44 8.00 -0.77 -0.41
C PRO A 44 8.40 0.24 0.68
N TYR A 45 9.15 -0.19 1.70
CA TYR A 45 9.56 0.68 2.80
C TYR A 45 10.60 1.72 2.36
N VAL A 46 11.56 1.31 1.53
CA VAL A 46 12.57 2.24 0.98
C VAL A 46 11.93 3.26 0.02
N MET A 47 10.97 2.83 -0.80
CA MET A 47 10.25 3.74 -1.70
C MET A 47 9.32 4.68 -0.92
N THR A 48 8.65 4.19 0.11
CA THR A 48 7.82 5.01 1.01
C THR A 48 8.67 6.04 1.75
N LEU A 49 9.87 5.66 2.20
CA LEU A 49 10.82 6.58 2.79
C LEU A 49 11.18 7.73 1.84
N LEU A 50 11.49 7.45 0.57
CA LEU A 50 11.76 8.50 -0.41
C LEU A 50 10.57 9.48 -0.54
N ASN A 51 9.37 8.93 -0.68
CA ASN A 51 8.16 9.74 -0.82
C ASN A 51 7.91 10.61 0.42
N CYS A 52 8.13 10.05 1.61
CA CYS A 52 8.02 10.77 2.88
C CYS A 52 9.06 11.88 2.96
N LEU A 53 10.32 11.62 2.62
CA LEU A 53 11.37 12.65 2.65
C LEU A 53 11.08 13.81 1.69
N LEU A 54 10.69 13.51 0.45
CA LEU A 54 10.33 14.53 -0.55
C LEU A 54 9.09 15.34 -0.13
N SER A 55 8.05 14.67 0.36
CA SER A 55 6.81 15.31 0.81
C SER A 55 7.03 16.14 2.09
N ALA A 56 7.88 15.65 3.00
CA ALA A 56 8.25 16.38 4.22
C ALA A 56 9.00 17.67 3.89
N TRP A 57 9.95 17.58 2.93
CA TRP A 57 10.69 18.74 2.43
C TRP A 57 9.79 19.74 1.73
N TYR A 58 8.89 19.26 0.87
CA TYR A 58 7.89 20.10 0.21
C TYR A 58 7.02 20.88 1.21
N GLY A 59 6.59 20.22 2.30
CA GLY A 59 5.75 20.83 3.33
C GLY A 59 6.46 21.83 4.24
N MET A 60 7.79 21.99 4.14
CA MET A 60 8.52 22.94 4.97
C MET A 60 8.06 24.38 4.69
N PRO A 61 7.91 25.25 5.72
CA PRO A 61 7.36 26.60 5.55
C PRO A 61 8.11 27.47 4.55
N PHE A 62 9.42 27.27 4.40
CA PHE A 62 10.22 28.01 3.41
C PHE A 62 10.04 27.47 1.98
N VAL A 63 9.63 26.22 1.78
CA VAL A 63 9.36 25.64 0.45
C VAL A 63 7.92 25.90 0.04
N SER A 64 6.96 25.51 0.90
CA SER A 64 5.54 25.66 0.64
C SER A 64 4.82 26.21 1.88
N PRO A 65 4.48 27.51 1.89
CA PRO A 65 3.76 28.13 2.99
C PRO A 65 2.42 27.41 3.26
N HIS A 66 2.01 27.34 4.52
CA HIS A 66 0.76 26.72 5.00
C HIS A 66 0.67 25.19 4.90
N ASN A 67 1.73 24.49 4.48
CA ASN A 67 1.75 23.03 4.38
C ASN A 67 2.49 22.31 5.52
N LEU A 68 2.65 22.96 6.68
CA LEU A 68 3.39 22.40 7.81
C LEU A 68 2.87 21.02 8.24
N LEU A 69 1.55 20.81 8.20
CA LEU A 69 0.93 19.52 8.55
C LEU A 69 1.32 18.37 7.59
N VAL A 70 1.64 18.69 6.33
CA VAL A 70 2.22 17.72 5.39
C VAL A 70 3.62 17.35 5.83
N SER A 71 4.40 18.32 6.32
CA SER A 71 5.75 18.10 6.83
C SER A 71 5.77 17.22 8.08
N THR A 72 4.87 17.48 9.03
CA THR A 72 4.82 16.73 10.30
C THR A 72 4.53 15.24 10.09
N ILE A 73 3.52 14.93 9.27
CA ILE A 73 3.15 13.53 9.05
C ILE A 73 4.19 12.78 8.24
N ASN A 74 4.75 13.41 7.21
CA ASN A 74 5.72 12.75 6.34
C ASN A 74 7.09 12.66 7.02
N GLY A 75 7.45 13.63 7.88
CA GLY A 75 8.63 13.51 8.75
C GLY A 75 8.48 12.36 9.74
N THR A 76 7.30 12.21 10.34
CA THR A 76 6.98 11.06 11.22
C THR A 76 7.03 9.74 10.44
N GLY A 77 6.44 9.70 9.25
CA GLY A 77 6.49 8.56 8.35
C GLY A 77 7.93 8.20 7.97
N ALA A 78 8.76 9.18 7.63
CA ALA A 78 10.18 8.95 7.31
C ALA A 78 10.94 8.32 8.50
N ALA A 79 10.67 8.75 9.73
CA ALA A 79 11.26 8.13 10.92
C ALA A 79 10.81 6.67 11.10
N ILE A 80 9.52 6.39 10.95
CA ILE A 80 8.95 5.03 11.04
C ILE A 80 9.53 4.14 9.93
N GLU A 81 9.53 4.60 8.68
CA GLU A 81 10.06 3.85 7.54
C GLU A 81 11.57 3.62 7.66
N SER A 82 12.32 4.56 8.25
CA SER A 82 13.75 4.36 8.52
C SER A 82 13.97 3.21 9.51
N ILE A 83 13.15 3.11 10.56
CA ILE A 83 13.18 1.98 11.49
C ILE A 83 12.89 0.66 10.75
N TYR A 84 11.87 0.63 9.90
CA TYR A 84 11.53 -0.54 9.09
C TYR A 84 12.68 -0.96 8.16
N VAL A 85 13.28 -0.01 7.45
CA VAL A 85 14.44 -0.28 6.59
C VAL A 85 15.62 -0.81 7.39
N ILE A 86 15.94 -0.24 8.56
CA ILE A 86 17.02 -0.71 9.43
C ILE A 86 16.76 -2.15 9.89
N ILE A 87 15.55 -2.47 10.35
CA ILE A 87 15.19 -3.84 10.74
C ILE A 87 15.37 -4.79 9.56
N PHE A 88 14.96 -4.38 8.36
CA PHE A 88 15.13 -5.18 7.14
C PHE A 88 16.61 -5.40 6.82
N LEU A 89 17.46 -4.37 6.93
CA LEU A 89 18.90 -4.46 6.72
C LEU A 89 19.60 -5.34 7.78
N ILE A 90 19.04 -5.48 8.98
CA ILE A 90 19.57 -6.37 10.01
C ILE A 90 19.25 -7.83 9.65
N PHE A 91 17.98 -8.15 9.38
CA PHE A 91 17.49 -9.53 9.28
C PHE A 91 17.40 -10.11 7.86
N ALA A 92 17.59 -9.31 6.81
CA ALA A 92 17.51 -9.82 5.44
C ALA A 92 18.70 -10.74 5.07
N PRO A 93 18.48 -11.75 4.21
CA PRO A 93 19.54 -12.53 3.59
C PRO A 93 20.52 -11.64 2.82
N ARG A 94 21.80 -12.06 2.69
CA ARG A 94 22.88 -11.24 2.09
C ARG A 94 22.51 -10.60 0.74
N LYS A 95 21.87 -11.35 -0.17
CA LYS A 95 21.47 -10.86 -1.50
C LYS A 95 20.41 -9.75 -1.41
N GLU A 96 19.33 -9.99 -0.67
CA GLU A 96 18.27 -8.99 -0.46
C GLU A 96 18.78 -7.79 0.34
N LYS A 97 19.62 -8.02 1.36
CA LYS A 97 20.27 -6.96 2.13
C LYS A 97 21.06 -6.01 1.24
N ALA A 98 21.89 -6.53 0.34
CA ALA A 98 22.68 -5.71 -0.59
C ALA A 98 21.78 -4.90 -1.53
N LYS A 99 20.71 -5.51 -2.05
CA LYS A 99 19.72 -4.83 -2.88
C LYS A 99 19.01 -3.69 -2.14
N ILE A 100 18.50 -3.95 -0.94
CA ILE A 100 17.81 -2.96 -0.11
C ILE A 100 18.78 -1.85 0.33
N PHE A 101 20.03 -2.18 0.66
CA PHE A 101 21.05 -1.19 1.00
C PHE A 101 21.39 -0.30 -0.19
N GLY A 102 21.59 -0.87 -1.39
CA GLY A 102 21.83 -0.10 -2.61
C GLY A 102 20.66 0.83 -2.94
N LEU A 103 19.42 0.35 -2.81
CA LEU A 103 18.22 1.17 -3.00
C LEU A 103 18.12 2.29 -1.94
N PHE A 104 18.46 2.00 -0.70
CA PHE A 104 18.46 2.98 0.39
C PHE A 104 19.47 4.12 0.13
N VAL A 105 20.70 3.79 -0.27
CA VAL A 105 21.72 4.77 -0.67
C VAL A 105 21.28 5.60 -1.87
N LEU A 106 20.64 4.96 -2.86
CA LEU A 106 20.09 5.66 -4.02
C LEU A 106 19.01 6.67 -3.60
N VAL A 107 18.07 6.25 -2.75
CA VAL A 107 16.99 7.11 -2.23
C VAL A 107 17.55 8.31 -1.48
N LEU A 108 18.53 8.09 -0.59
CA LEU A 108 19.16 9.19 0.14
C LEU A 108 19.92 10.13 -0.79
N SER A 109 20.61 9.61 -1.81
CA SER A 109 21.29 10.41 -2.83
C SER A 109 20.30 11.27 -3.64
N VAL A 110 19.17 10.70 -4.06
CA VAL A 110 18.10 11.44 -4.76
C VAL A 110 17.54 12.54 -3.87
N PHE A 111 17.24 12.23 -2.61
CA PHE A 111 16.74 13.22 -1.67
C PHE A 111 17.75 14.35 -1.42
N ALA A 112 19.01 14.00 -1.19
CA ALA A 112 20.09 14.98 -1.00
C ALA A 112 20.26 15.89 -2.23
N ALA A 113 20.17 15.35 -3.45
CA ALA A 113 20.22 16.14 -4.67
C ALA A 113 19.04 17.12 -4.77
N VAL A 114 17.82 16.67 -4.46
CA VAL A 114 16.63 17.54 -4.44
C VAL A 114 16.79 18.68 -3.42
N VAL A 115 17.26 18.36 -2.21
CA VAL A 115 17.53 19.35 -1.15
C VAL A 115 18.59 20.35 -1.61
N PHE A 116 19.70 19.87 -2.17
CA PHE A 116 20.81 20.71 -2.62
C PHE A 116 20.36 21.69 -3.72
N ILE A 117 19.70 21.19 -4.77
CA ILE A 117 19.17 22.03 -5.86
C ILE A 117 18.12 23.01 -5.32
N SER A 118 17.22 22.54 -4.45
CA SER A 118 16.18 23.36 -3.84
C SER A 118 16.74 24.51 -3.00
N LEU A 119 17.87 24.34 -2.30
CA LEU A 119 18.42 25.35 -1.42
C LEU A 119 19.35 26.32 -2.13
N PHE A 120 20.20 25.80 -3.02
CA PHE A 120 21.29 26.58 -3.60
C PHE A 120 21.00 27.11 -5.01
N ALA A 121 20.13 26.44 -5.78
CA ALA A 121 19.87 26.82 -7.17
C ALA A 121 18.50 27.48 -7.38
N LEU A 122 17.53 27.29 -6.47
CA LEU A 122 16.14 27.71 -6.67
C LEU A 122 15.63 28.60 -5.53
N HIS A 123 14.82 29.60 -5.90
CA HIS A 123 14.25 30.57 -4.97
C HIS A 123 12.74 30.72 -5.19
N GLY A 124 12.02 31.10 -4.13
CA GLY A 124 10.59 31.43 -4.18
C GLY A 124 9.72 30.36 -4.87
N GLN A 125 9.00 30.78 -5.91
CA GLN A 125 8.06 29.90 -6.63
C GLN A 125 8.74 28.77 -7.39
N SER A 126 9.92 28.99 -7.99
CA SER A 126 10.64 27.93 -8.71
C SER A 126 11.03 26.77 -7.78
N ARG A 127 11.41 27.09 -6.54
CA ARG A 127 11.67 26.09 -5.49
C ARG A 127 10.41 25.29 -5.16
N LYS A 128 9.28 25.99 -4.94
CA LYS A 128 8.00 25.34 -4.66
C LYS A 128 7.58 24.39 -5.80
N LEU A 129 7.66 24.85 -7.05
CA LEU A 129 7.31 24.04 -8.23
C LEU A 129 8.20 22.80 -8.35
N PHE A 130 9.51 22.96 -8.22
CA PHE A 130 10.47 21.84 -8.31
C PHE A 130 10.22 20.78 -7.24
N CYS A 131 10.14 21.17 -5.96
CA CYS A 131 9.90 20.24 -4.86
C CYS A 131 8.50 19.62 -4.94
N GLY A 132 7.48 20.40 -5.32
CA GLY A 132 6.11 19.93 -5.47
C GLY A 132 5.96 18.89 -6.59
N LEU A 133 6.61 19.11 -7.73
CA LEU A 133 6.65 18.14 -8.83
C LEU A 133 7.35 16.85 -8.41
N ALA A 134 8.51 16.96 -7.76
CA ALA A 134 9.23 15.78 -7.26
C ALA A 134 8.35 14.96 -6.30
N ALA A 135 7.77 15.58 -5.28
CA ALA A 135 6.88 14.91 -4.33
C ALA A 135 5.66 14.27 -5.04
N THR A 136 5.02 15.00 -5.96
CA THR A 136 3.84 14.52 -6.68
C THR A 136 4.14 13.30 -7.56
N ILE A 137 5.22 13.34 -8.35
CA ILE A 137 5.59 12.25 -9.25
C ILE A 137 5.85 10.97 -8.46
N PHE A 138 6.64 11.06 -7.38
CA PHE A 138 6.94 9.89 -6.55
C PHE A 138 5.70 9.36 -5.83
N SER A 139 4.82 10.25 -5.35
CA SER A 139 3.53 9.84 -4.77
C SER A 139 2.65 9.10 -5.78
N ILE A 140 2.58 9.55 -7.03
CA ILE A 140 1.80 8.88 -8.08
C ILE A 140 2.40 7.50 -8.40
N VAL A 141 3.72 7.39 -8.50
CA VAL A 141 4.41 6.11 -8.74
C VAL A 141 4.09 5.09 -7.65
N MET A 142 3.97 5.51 -6.39
CA MET A 142 3.61 4.60 -5.29
C MET A 142 2.25 3.93 -5.47
N TYR A 143 1.32 4.54 -6.20
CA TYR A 143 0.01 3.93 -6.46
C TYR A 143 0.06 2.72 -7.39
N ALA A 144 1.20 2.41 -8.02
CA ALA A 144 1.37 1.17 -8.77
C ALA A 144 1.11 -0.08 -7.91
N SER A 145 1.47 -0.03 -6.61
CA SER A 145 1.24 -1.13 -5.67
C SER A 145 -0.25 -1.40 -5.43
N PRO A 146 -1.08 -0.44 -4.96
CA PRO A 146 -2.52 -0.67 -4.80
C PRO A 146 -3.24 -0.99 -6.11
N LEU A 147 -2.81 -0.46 -7.25
CA LEU A 147 -3.33 -0.87 -8.57
C LEU A 147 -3.11 -2.37 -8.83
N THR A 148 -1.93 -2.89 -8.47
CA THR A 148 -1.61 -4.31 -8.63
C THR A 148 -2.50 -5.18 -7.75
N ILE A 149 -2.77 -4.75 -6.51
CA ILE A 149 -3.69 -5.46 -5.60
C ILE A 149 -5.12 -5.42 -6.13
N ILE A 150 -5.59 -4.29 -6.65
CA ILE A 150 -6.90 -4.18 -7.30
C ILE A 150 -7.03 -5.18 -8.45
N ARG A 151 -6.02 -5.23 -9.35
CA ARG A 151 -5.99 -6.19 -10.45
C ARG A 151 -6.01 -7.63 -9.95
N LEU A 152 -5.27 -7.92 -8.88
CA LEU A 152 -5.25 -9.24 -8.25
C LEU A 152 -6.63 -9.62 -7.75
N VAL A 153 -7.32 -8.76 -6.99
CA VAL A 153 -8.68 -9.01 -6.48
C VAL A 153 -9.67 -9.27 -7.61
N ILE A 154 -9.60 -8.50 -8.71
CA ILE A 154 -10.49 -8.70 -9.87
C ILE A 154 -10.25 -10.06 -10.53
N LYS A 155 -8.98 -10.48 -10.63
CA LYS A 155 -8.58 -11.75 -11.25
C LYS A 155 -8.89 -12.96 -10.36
N THR A 156 -8.62 -12.87 -9.07
CA THR A 156 -8.81 -13.98 -8.12
C THR A 156 -10.20 -14.02 -7.50
N LYS A 157 -11.02 -12.98 -7.71
CA LYS A 157 -12.34 -12.81 -7.10
C LYS A 157 -12.31 -12.91 -5.57
N SER A 158 -11.14 -12.62 -4.96
CA SER A 158 -10.88 -12.78 -3.52
C SER A 158 -10.22 -11.52 -2.96
N VAL A 159 -10.65 -11.13 -1.76
CA VAL A 159 -10.16 -9.94 -1.02
C VAL A 159 -9.09 -10.28 0.01
N GLU A 160 -8.48 -11.47 -0.07
CA GLU A 160 -7.48 -11.94 0.90
C GLU A 160 -6.31 -10.98 1.09
N PHE A 161 -5.83 -10.35 0.01
CA PHE A 161 -4.73 -9.39 0.02
C PHE A 161 -5.19 -7.93 0.18
N MET A 162 -6.48 -7.69 0.40
CA MET A 162 -7.08 -6.37 0.52
C MET A 162 -7.96 -6.29 1.78
N PRO A 163 -7.35 -6.12 2.97
CA PRO A 163 -8.11 -6.03 4.22
C PRO A 163 -8.93 -4.74 4.27
N PHE A 164 -10.21 -4.86 4.66
CA PHE A 164 -11.18 -3.76 4.70
C PHE A 164 -10.66 -2.49 5.39
N PHE A 165 -10.14 -2.64 6.61
CA PHE A 165 -9.68 -1.49 7.39
C PHE A 165 -8.55 -0.75 6.68
N LEU A 166 -7.61 -1.45 6.05
CA LEU A 166 -6.52 -0.81 5.31
C LEU A 166 -7.08 0.03 4.15
N SER A 167 -8.01 -0.51 3.38
CA SER A 167 -8.67 0.22 2.29
C SER A 167 -9.49 1.40 2.79
N LEU A 168 -10.18 1.27 3.93
CA LEU A 168 -10.92 2.35 4.56
C LEU A 168 -9.99 3.49 4.99
N PHE A 169 -8.89 3.18 5.67
CA PHE A 169 -7.94 4.20 6.11
C PHE A 169 -7.18 4.83 4.93
N VAL A 170 -6.91 4.09 3.85
CA VAL A 170 -6.38 4.67 2.60
C VAL A 170 -7.36 5.68 2.00
N PHE A 171 -8.65 5.32 1.91
CA PHE A 171 -9.70 6.21 1.44
C PHE A 171 -9.80 7.47 2.32
N LEU A 172 -9.98 7.32 3.64
CA LEU A 172 -10.12 8.44 4.58
C LEU A 172 -8.89 9.36 4.58
N CYS A 173 -7.69 8.78 4.53
CA CYS A 173 -6.44 9.52 4.43
C CYS A 173 -6.39 10.32 3.11
N GLY A 174 -6.62 9.66 1.98
CA GLY A 174 -6.64 10.28 0.66
C GLY A 174 -7.68 11.39 0.54
N THR A 175 -8.90 11.18 1.04
CA THR A 175 -9.95 12.21 1.06
C THR A 175 -9.57 13.41 1.92
N SER A 176 -9.02 13.18 3.11
CA SER A 176 -8.61 14.26 4.02
C SER A 176 -7.54 15.14 3.38
N TRP A 177 -6.49 14.53 2.82
CA TRP A 177 -5.42 15.26 2.15
C TRP A 177 -5.83 15.87 0.81
N PHE A 178 -6.77 15.25 0.10
CA PHE A 178 -7.33 15.82 -1.13
C PHE A 178 -8.08 17.12 -0.82
N ILE A 179 -8.98 17.09 0.17
CA ILE A 179 -9.71 18.28 0.60
C ILE A 179 -8.75 19.33 1.17
N PHE A 180 -7.75 18.91 1.97
CA PHE A 180 -6.69 19.81 2.45
C PHE A 180 -6.00 20.55 1.29
N GLY A 181 -5.55 19.83 0.26
CA GLY A 181 -4.92 20.41 -0.92
C GLY A 181 -5.86 21.35 -1.70
N LEU A 182 -7.14 21.00 -1.86
CA LEU A 182 -8.12 21.85 -2.51
C LEU A 182 -8.36 23.16 -1.73
N LEU A 183 -8.50 23.08 -0.41
CA LEU A 183 -8.68 24.25 0.46
C LEU A 183 -7.44 25.15 0.47
N GLY A 184 -6.25 24.56 0.47
CA GLY A 184 -4.97 25.27 0.37
C GLY A 184 -4.62 25.77 -1.05
N LYS A 185 -5.46 25.45 -2.05
CA LYS A 185 -5.20 25.69 -3.49
C LYS A 185 -3.83 25.15 -3.94
N ASP A 186 -3.48 23.98 -3.41
CA ASP A 186 -2.20 23.33 -3.65
C ASP A 186 -2.38 22.08 -4.53
N PRO A 187 -2.10 22.16 -5.84
CA PRO A 187 -2.25 21.03 -6.73
C PRO A 187 -1.27 19.89 -6.43
N PHE A 188 -0.11 20.19 -5.83
CA PHE A 188 0.90 19.18 -5.50
C PHE A 188 0.47 18.28 -4.34
N VAL A 189 -0.42 18.78 -3.48
CA VAL A 189 -1.07 17.95 -2.45
C VAL A 189 -2.37 17.36 -2.99
N ALA A 190 -3.18 18.14 -3.71
CA ALA A 190 -4.49 17.71 -4.16
C ALA A 190 -4.41 16.56 -5.18
N ILE A 191 -3.61 16.68 -6.23
CA ILE A 191 -3.56 15.69 -7.33
C ILE A 191 -3.21 14.28 -6.82
N PRO A 192 -2.06 14.04 -6.15
CA PRO A 192 -1.72 12.69 -5.73
C PRO A 192 -2.73 12.14 -4.72
N ASN A 193 -3.25 12.95 -3.80
CA ASN A 193 -4.23 12.47 -2.82
C ASN A 193 -5.62 12.23 -3.45
N GLY A 194 -5.97 12.93 -4.52
CA GLY A 194 -7.14 12.64 -5.35
C GLY A 194 -7.06 11.25 -5.98
N PHE A 195 -5.90 10.88 -6.54
CA PHE A 195 -5.65 9.51 -7.00
C PHE A 195 -5.79 8.50 -5.85
N GLY A 196 -5.22 8.79 -4.68
CA GLY A 196 -5.35 7.94 -3.49
C GLY A 196 -6.80 7.75 -3.04
N CYS A 197 -7.59 8.82 -3.00
CA CYS A 197 -9.02 8.79 -2.71
C CYS A 197 -9.79 7.94 -3.73
N GLY A 198 -9.53 8.13 -5.03
CA GLY A 198 -10.15 7.34 -6.09
C GLY A 198 -9.83 5.84 -5.97
N LEU A 199 -8.56 5.51 -5.73
CA LEU A 199 -8.14 4.13 -5.54
C LEU A 199 -8.72 3.51 -4.27
N GLY A 200 -8.74 4.24 -3.15
CA GLY A 200 -9.39 3.79 -1.92
C GLY A 200 -10.88 3.51 -2.13
N THR A 201 -11.56 4.34 -2.92
CA THR A 201 -12.97 4.12 -3.31
C THR A 201 -13.13 2.82 -4.09
N VAL A 202 -12.31 2.61 -5.11
CA VAL A 202 -12.32 1.36 -5.91
C VAL A 202 -12.05 0.15 -5.02
N GLN A 203 -11.08 0.23 -4.11
CA GLN A 203 -10.79 -0.85 -3.16
C GLN A 203 -11.99 -1.19 -2.27
N LEU A 204 -12.70 -0.19 -1.74
CA LEU A 204 -13.89 -0.40 -0.91
C LEU A 204 -15.05 -1.02 -1.71
N ILE A 205 -15.26 -0.58 -2.95
CA ILE A 205 -16.28 -1.15 -3.85
C ILE A 205 -15.96 -2.63 -4.14
N LEU A 206 -14.73 -2.93 -4.54
CA LEU A 206 -14.31 -4.30 -4.83
C LEU A 206 -14.37 -5.18 -3.58
N TYR A 207 -14.04 -4.64 -2.41
CA TYR A 207 -14.22 -5.34 -1.15
C TYR A 207 -15.69 -5.70 -0.93
N ALA A 208 -16.61 -4.76 -1.11
CA ALA A 208 -18.05 -5.01 -0.94
C ALA A 208 -18.58 -6.08 -1.91
N ILE A 209 -18.10 -6.10 -3.16
CA ILE A 209 -18.49 -7.09 -4.17
C ILE A 209 -17.94 -8.49 -3.85
N TYR A 210 -16.64 -8.59 -3.53
CA TYR A 210 -15.95 -9.89 -3.44
C TYR A 210 -15.79 -10.45 -2.01
N ARG A 211 -16.18 -9.72 -0.95
CA ARG A 211 -16.05 -10.17 0.45
C ARG A 211 -16.75 -11.50 0.75
N ASN A 212 -17.79 -11.84 -0.01
CA ASN A 212 -18.59 -13.05 0.18
C ASN A 212 -18.19 -14.20 -0.75
N ASN A 213 -17.26 -13.98 -1.69
CA ASN A 213 -16.80 -15.00 -2.65
C ASN A 213 -15.81 -16.02 -2.06
N LYS A 214 -15.92 -16.33 -0.77
CA LYS A 214 -15.03 -17.25 -0.04
C LYS A 214 -15.14 -18.74 -0.45
N GLY A 215 -15.62 -19.09 -1.65
CA GLY A 215 -15.55 -20.48 -2.09
C GLY A 215 -16.36 -20.91 -3.30
N GLU A 216 -16.23 -20.26 -4.46
CA GLU A 216 -16.59 -20.98 -5.71
C GLU A 216 -15.57 -22.08 -6.03
N SER A 217 -14.27 -21.86 -5.73
CA SER A 217 -13.24 -22.91 -5.89
C SER A 217 -13.38 -24.10 -4.92
N LYS A 218 -14.20 -23.98 -3.87
CA LYS A 218 -14.53 -25.13 -2.98
C LYS A 218 -15.80 -25.86 -3.42
N LYS A 219 -16.74 -25.20 -4.09
CA LYS A 219 -17.95 -25.84 -4.61
C LYS A 219 -17.64 -26.73 -5.81
N GLU A 220 -16.83 -26.29 -6.76
CA GLU A 220 -16.46 -27.11 -7.92
C GLU A 220 -15.65 -28.36 -7.52
N ALA A 221 -14.71 -28.23 -6.57
CA ALA A 221 -13.94 -29.38 -6.06
C ALA A 221 -14.80 -30.33 -5.20
N SER A 222 -15.80 -29.80 -4.50
CA SER A 222 -16.77 -30.61 -3.74
C SER A 222 -17.71 -31.35 -4.70
N ASP A 223 -18.29 -30.67 -5.68
CA ASP A 223 -19.24 -31.25 -6.62
C ASP A 223 -18.57 -32.29 -7.53
N GLN A 224 -17.35 -32.04 -8.02
CA GLN A 224 -16.58 -33.05 -8.77
C GLN A 224 -16.19 -34.25 -7.90
N SER A 225 -15.91 -34.05 -6.61
CA SER A 225 -15.60 -35.16 -5.70
C SER A 225 -16.84 -35.98 -5.31
N VAL A 226 -18.02 -35.37 -5.35
CA VAL A 226 -19.31 -36.02 -5.11
C VAL A 226 -19.73 -36.78 -6.36
N GLU A 227 -19.66 -36.19 -7.56
CA GLU A 227 -19.91 -36.89 -8.83
C GLU A 227 -18.97 -38.09 -9.03
N LEU A 228 -17.68 -37.93 -8.77
CA LEU A 228 -16.71 -39.03 -8.92
C LEU A 228 -17.00 -40.16 -7.92
N LYS A 229 -17.44 -39.84 -6.70
CA LYS A 229 -17.84 -40.86 -5.70
C LYS A 229 -19.12 -41.58 -6.10
N ASP A 230 -20.12 -40.88 -6.64
CA ASP A 230 -21.37 -41.49 -7.09
C ASP A 230 -21.16 -42.38 -8.32
N HIS A 231 -20.30 -41.98 -9.26
CA HIS A 231 -19.90 -42.82 -10.39
C HIS A 231 -19.15 -44.08 -9.96
N LEU A 232 -18.24 -43.98 -8.98
CA LEU A 232 -17.53 -45.14 -8.44
C LEU A 232 -18.44 -46.09 -7.63
N LYS A 233 -19.49 -45.57 -7.00
CA LYS A 233 -20.47 -46.36 -6.24
C LYS A 233 -21.42 -47.12 -7.18
N ASN A 234 -21.89 -46.46 -8.25
CA ASN A 234 -22.75 -47.07 -9.25
C ASN A 234 -22.00 -48.07 -10.14
N GLY A 235 -20.74 -47.80 -10.52
CA GLY A 235 -19.92 -48.74 -11.28
C GLY A 235 -19.57 -50.03 -10.50
N LYS A 236 -19.38 -49.93 -9.18
CA LYS A 236 -19.18 -51.12 -8.32
C LYS A 236 -20.45 -51.94 -8.12
N ALA A 237 -21.63 -51.31 -8.10
CA ALA A 237 -22.90 -52.01 -8.02
C ALA A 237 -23.20 -52.82 -9.30
N GLN A 238 -22.84 -52.29 -10.48
CA GLN A 238 -22.96 -53.02 -11.75
C GLN A 238 -21.96 -54.19 -11.86
N GLN A 239 -20.71 -54.03 -11.43
CA GLN A 239 -19.72 -55.12 -11.45
C GLN A 239 -19.99 -56.25 -10.44
N PHE A 240 -20.71 -55.97 -9.34
CA PHE A 240 -21.11 -57.01 -8.38
C PHE A 240 -22.41 -57.72 -8.79
N GLY A 241 -23.32 -57.06 -9.52
CA GLY A 241 -24.52 -57.70 -10.06
C GLY A 241 -24.26 -58.68 -11.22
N GLU A 242 -23.20 -58.46 -12.01
CA GLU A 242 -22.85 -59.34 -13.14
C GLU A 242 -22.09 -60.62 -12.72
N LYS A 243 -21.57 -60.70 -11.50
CA LYS A 243 -20.82 -61.88 -11.03
C LYS A 243 -21.68 -62.95 -10.33
N GLU A 244 -22.94 -62.65 -10.01
CA GLU A 244 -23.84 -63.63 -9.37
C GLU A 244 -24.74 -64.40 -10.36
N VAL A 245 -24.68 -64.13 -11.67
CA VAL A 245 -25.56 -64.78 -12.67
C VAL A 245 -24.83 -65.83 -13.53
N GLY A 246 -23.52 -66.05 -13.33
CA GLY A 246 -22.68 -66.89 -14.20
C GLY A 246 -22.28 -68.28 -13.67
N GLN A 247 -22.80 -68.73 -12.53
CA GLN A 247 -22.50 -70.07 -11.99
C GLN A 247 -23.77 -70.77 -11.48
N VAL A 248 -24.59 -71.29 -12.41
CA VAL A 248 -25.33 -72.56 -12.27
C VAL A 248 -25.45 -73.18 -13.66
#